data_AF-A0A850VJ17-F1
#
_entry.id   AF-A0A850VJ17-F1
#
_cell.length_a   1.000
_cell.length_b   1.000
_cell.length_c   1.000
_cell.angle_alpha   90.00
_cell.angle_beta   90.00
_cell.angle_gamma   90.00
#
_symmetry.space_group_name_H-M   'P 1'
#
loop_
_entity.id
_entity.type
_entity.pdbx_description
1 polymer ?
#
loop_
_entity_poly.entity_id
_entity_poly.type
_entity_poly.pdbx_seq_one_letter_code
_entity_poly.pdbx_strand_id
1 'polypeptide(L)'
;RPYRDRVIHLLALRTYKKPELLARLQRDGVMQKDKGTLGKILQQVANWNARDNTFSLKEHLFQTLQPDWPGYTEIDRQNLTIILSRKSAPSLNSTNTSQAPSLGPSERDAPARP
;
A
#
# COMPACT_ATOMS: atom_id res chain seq x y z
N ARG A 1 9.00 13.97 10.71
CA ARG A 1 8.10 12.79 10.78
C ARG A 1 8.86 11.66 11.46
N PRO A 2 8.26 10.91 12.40
CA PRO A 2 8.94 9.83 13.10
C PRO A 2 9.37 8.73 12.12
N TYR A 3 10.56 8.17 12.34
CA TYR A 3 11.15 7.13 11.52
C TYR A 3 10.22 5.91 11.34
N ARG A 4 9.49 5.59 12.40
CA ARG A 4 8.47 4.54 12.44
C ARG A 4 7.41 4.71 11.36
N ASP A 5 6.79 5.89 11.26
CA ASP A 5 5.77 6.15 10.25
C ASP A 5 6.30 5.97 8.84
N ARG A 6 7.55 6.39 8.58
CA ARG A 6 8.17 6.23 7.27
C ARG A 6 8.27 4.76 6.85
N VAL A 7 8.64 3.89 7.78
CA VAL A 7 8.71 2.43 7.57
C VAL A 7 7.31 1.82 7.37
N ILE A 8 6.34 2.26 8.17
CA ILE A 8 4.94 1.84 8.05
C ILE A 8 4.42 2.18 6.65
N HIS A 9 4.60 3.42 6.19
CA HIS A 9 4.10 3.89 4.91
C HIS A 9 4.74 3.16 3.72
N LEU A 10 6.03 2.78 3.82
CA LEU A 10 6.68 1.96 2.81
C LEU A 10 6.05 0.56 2.73
N LEU A 11 5.92 -0.12 3.88
CA LEU A 11 5.36 -1.47 3.95
C LEU A 11 3.86 -1.54 3.63
N ALA A 12 3.17 -0.41 3.73
CA ALA A 12 1.74 -0.35 3.46
C ALA A 12 1.40 -0.54 1.99
N LEU A 13 2.29 -0.11 1.10
CA LEU A 13 2.12 -0.24 -0.36
C LEU A 13 2.48 -1.64 -0.86
N ARG A 14 3.50 -2.28 -0.27
CA ARG A 14 3.87 -3.66 -0.60
C ARG A 14 4.75 -4.28 0.47
N THR A 15 4.90 -5.60 0.42
CA THR A 15 5.93 -6.29 1.20
C THR A 15 7.32 -5.91 0.69
N TYR A 16 8.23 -5.60 1.60
CA TYR A 16 9.59 -5.18 1.27
C TYR A 16 10.63 -6.11 1.90
N LYS A 17 11.77 -6.29 1.23
CA LYS A 17 12.93 -6.98 1.80
C LYS A 17 13.78 -6.00 2.62
N LYS A 18 14.48 -6.50 3.64
CA LYS A 18 15.43 -5.70 4.45
C LYS A 18 16.40 -4.85 3.61
N PRO A 19 17.09 -5.39 2.58
CA PRO A 19 18.02 -4.60 1.77
C PRO A 19 17.32 -3.51 0.93
N GLU A 20 16.11 -3.76 0.41
CA GLU A 20 15.36 -2.75 -0.34
C GLU A 20 14.90 -1.60 0.55
N LEU A 21 14.34 -1.92 1.72
CA LEU A 21 13.97 -0.93 2.73
C LEU A 21 15.18 -0.07 3.10
N LEU A 22 16.32 -0.73 3.37
CA LEU A 22 17.57 -0.06 3.71
C LEU A 22 18.01 0.90 2.60
N ALA A 23 18.03 0.46 1.35
CA ALA A 23 18.41 1.30 0.21
C ALA A 23 17.48 2.52 0.04
N ARG A 24 16.17 2.34 0.26
CA ARG A 24 15.18 3.43 0.21
C ARG A 24 15.40 4.44 1.33
N LEU A 25 15.66 3.95 2.54
CA LEU A 25 15.94 4.77 3.72
C LEU A 25 17.26 5.53 3.55
N GLN A 26 18.31 4.88 3.04
CA GLN A 26 19.61 5.52 2.78
C GLN A 26 19.50 6.67 1.78
N ARG A 27 18.71 6.52 0.71
CA ARG A 27 18.43 7.62 -0.25
C ARG A 27 17.75 8.82 0.39
N ASP A 28 16.99 8.59 1.45
CA ASP A 28 16.31 9.63 2.23
C ASP A 28 17.21 10.26 3.31
N GLY A 29 18.49 9.88 3.36
CA GLY A 29 19.47 10.39 4.32
C GLY A 29 19.50 9.63 5.66
N VAL A 30 18.83 8.49 5.76
CA VAL A 30 18.87 7.66 6.96
C VAL A 30 20.24 7.01 7.11
N MET A 31 20.86 7.26 8.26
CA MET A 31 22.21 6.82 8.57
C MET A 31 22.25 5.36 9.05
N GLN A 32 23.37 4.65 8.82
CA GLN A 32 23.57 3.26 9.27
C GLN A 32 23.36 3.07 10.79
N LYS A 33 23.50 4.16 11.57
CA LYS A 33 23.22 4.27 13.01
C LYS A 33 21.80 3.80 13.36
N ASP A 34 20.84 4.18 12.51
CA ASP A 34 19.43 3.87 12.69
C ASP A 34 19.05 2.48 12.16
N LYS A 35 19.99 1.73 11.59
CA LYS A 35 19.74 0.36 11.09
C LYS A 35 19.37 -0.61 12.21
N GLY A 36 19.92 -0.41 13.41
CA GLY A 36 19.51 -1.15 14.61
C GLY A 36 18.08 -0.82 15.03
N THR A 37 17.74 0.47 15.02
CA THR A 37 16.39 0.97 15.30
C THR A 37 15.38 0.50 14.25
N LEU A 38 15.77 0.46 12.98
CA LEU A 38 14.97 -0.07 11.88
C LEU A 38 14.61 -1.53 12.09
N GLY A 39 15.56 -2.36 12.49
CA GLY A 39 15.29 -3.77 12.80
C GLY A 39 14.22 -3.91 13.88
N LYS A 40 14.34 -3.14 14.98
CA LYS A 40 13.38 -3.14 16.08
C LYS A 40 12.00 -2.66 15.63
N ILE A 41 11.95 -1.55 14.90
CA ILE A 41 10.71 -0.99 14.37
C ILE A 41 10.06 -1.96 13.42
N LEU A 42 10.80 -2.54 12.46
CA LEU A 42 10.28 -3.56 11.54
C LEU A 42 9.68 -4.74 12.29
N GLN A 43 10.29 -5.20 13.38
CA GLN A 43 9.73 -6.30 14.17
C GLN A 43 8.44 -5.88 14.93
N GLN A 44 8.35 -4.62 15.34
CA GLN A 44 7.15 -4.09 16.00
C GLN A 44 6.01 -3.81 15.01
N VAL A 45 6.32 -3.27 13.83
CA VAL A 45 5.31 -2.79 12.86
C VAL A 45 5.04 -3.75 11.71
N ALA A 46 5.93 -4.70 11.48
CA ALA A 46 5.84 -5.65 10.38
C ALA A 46 5.93 -7.09 10.91
N ASN A 47 5.31 -8.01 10.17
CA ASN A 47 5.57 -9.43 10.30
C ASN A 47 6.78 -9.77 9.42
N TRP A 48 7.87 -10.20 10.07
CA TRP A 48 9.03 -10.74 9.39
C TRP A 48 8.75 -12.19 9.01
N ASN A 49 8.74 -12.47 7.70
CA ASN A 49 8.66 -13.81 7.16
C ASN A 49 10.08 -14.34 6.97
N ALA A 50 10.50 -15.26 7.85
CA ALA A 50 11.81 -15.89 7.75
C ALA A 50 11.96 -16.78 6.50
N ARG A 51 10.85 -17.30 5.95
CA ARG A 51 10.85 -18.10 4.72
C ARG A 51 11.31 -17.30 3.49
N ASP A 52 10.71 -16.14 3.29
CA ASP A 52 10.93 -15.31 2.10
C ASP A 52 11.84 -14.10 2.37
N ASN A 53 12.28 -13.97 3.62
CA ASN A 53 13.04 -12.84 4.15
C ASN A 53 12.39 -11.47 3.86
N THR A 54 11.06 -11.45 3.84
CA THR A 54 10.22 -10.29 3.55
C THR A 54 9.56 -9.76 4.82
N PHE A 55 9.31 -8.45 4.82
CA PHE A 55 8.59 -7.76 5.86
C PHE A 55 7.23 -7.34 5.30
N SER A 56 6.18 -7.64 6.05
CA SER A 56 4.79 -7.33 5.68
C SER A 56 4.15 -6.46 6.75
N LEU A 57 3.48 -5.37 6.40
CA LEU A 57 2.85 -4.51 7.40
C LEU A 57 1.79 -5.27 8.21
N LYS A 58 1.75 -5.04 9.53
CA LYS A 58 0.70 -5.57 10.39
C LYS A 58 -0.63 -4.88 10.11
N GLU A 59 -1.71 -5.67 10.10
CA GLU A 59 -3.06 -5.19 9.79
C GLU A 59 -3.51 -4.03 10.68
N HIS A 60 -3.24 -4.10 11.99
CA HIS A 60 -3.60 -3.05 12.94
C HIS A 60 -2.90 -1.70 12.71
N LEU A 61 -1.84 -1.64 11.88
CA LEU A 61 -1.17 -0.38 11.54
C LEU A 61 -1.70 0.26 10.28
N PHE A 62 -2.47 -0.47 9.48
CA PHE A 62 -3.11 0.11 8.30
C PHE A 62 -4.05 1.26 8.67
N GLN A 63 -4.66 1.20 9.84
CA GLN A 63 -5.50 2.27 10.41
C GLN A 63 -4.71 3.47 10.99
N THR A 64 -3.37 3.38 11.10
CA THR A 64 -2.49 4.51 11.45
C THR A 64 -1.95 5.23 10.20
N LEU A 65 -2.22 4.72 9.00
CA LEU A 65 -1.70 5.30 7.76
C LEU A 65 -2.29 6.68 7.48
N GLN A 66 -1.44 7.60 7.03
CA GLN A 66 -1.85 8.94 6.64
C GLN A 66 -1.89 9.06 5.11
N PRO A 67 -3.03 9.45 4.51
CA PRO A 67 -3.14 9.69 3.07
C PRO A 67 -2.32 10.92 2.62
N ASP A 68 -2.03 11.84 3.54
CA ASP A 68 -1.20 13.04 3.33
C ASP A 68 0.30 12.76 3.57
N TRP A 69 0.78 11.61 3.11
CA TRP A 69 2.20 11.29 3.18
C TRP A 69 2.93 11.94 1.99
N PRO A 70 4.01 12.72 2.21
CA PRO A 70 4.71 13.46 1.15
C PRO A 70 5.45 12.52 0.19
N GLY A 71 5.54 11.23 0.52
CA GLY A 71 6.05 10.20 -0.37
C GLY A 71 4.97 9.44 -1.14
N TYR A 72 3.68 9.75 -0.96
CA TYR A 72 2.58 9.13 -1.69
C TYR A 72 2.17 9.99 -2.86
N THR A 73 2.27 9.38 -4.03
CA THR A 73 1.61 9.87 -5.22
C THR A 73 0.14 9.52 -5.19
N GLU A 74 -0.65 10.11 -6.08
CA GLU A 74 -2.06 9.73 -6.25
C GLU A 74 -2.25 8.22 -6.47
N ILE A 75 -1.33 7.62 -7.22
CA ILE A 75 -1.28 6.18 -7.48
C ILE A 75 -1.05 5.40 -6.17
N ASP A 76 -0.14 5.87 -5.31
CA ASP A 76 0.13 5.23 -4.02
C ASP A 76 -1.09 5.28 -3.10
N ARG A 77 -1.81 6.41 -3.08
CA ARG A 77 -3.06 6.54 -2.31
C ARG A 77 -4.12 5.54 -2.77
N GLN A 78 -4.26 5.36 -4.08
CA GLN A 78 -5.22 4.43 -4.65
C GLN A 78 -4.82 2.97 -4.40
N ASN A 79 -3.52 2.65 -4.51
CA ASN A 79 -2.97 1.36 -4.11
C ASN A 79 -3.27 1.05 -2.65
N LEU A 80 -3.09 2.02 -1.76
CA LEU A 80 -3.40 1.86 -0.35
C LEU A 80 -4.85 1.49 -0.11
N THR A 81 -5.78 2.21 -0.74
CA THR A 81 -7.21 1.88 -0.68
C THR A 81 -7.47 0.44 -1.11
N ILE A 82 -6.86 -0.02 -2.21
CA ILE A 82 -7.00 -1.40 -2.67
C ILE A 82 -6.44 -2.39 -1.65
N ILE A 83 -5.25 -2.13 -1.10
CA ILE A 83 -4.59 -3.02 -0.15
C ILE A 83 -5.36 -3.08 1.17
N LEU A 84 -5.90 -1.95 1.64
CA LEU A 84 -6.78 -1.87 2.79
C LEU A 84 -8.00 -2.76 2.60
N SER A 85 -8.73 -2.57 1.49
CA SER A 85 -9.91 -3.37 1.16
C SER A 85 -9.61 -4.86 0.99
N ARG A 86 -8.44 -5.20 0.42
CA ARG A 86 -8.03 -6.59 0.20
C ARG A 86 -7.47 -7.26 1.46
N LYS A 87 -6.93 -6.49 2.41
CA LYS A 87 -6.40 -6.97 3.69
C LYS A 87 -7.53 -7.16 4.72
N SER A 88 -8.55 -6.31 4.71
CA SER A 88 -9.75 -6.46 5.54
C SER A 88 -10.71 -7.56 5.08
N ALA A 89 -10.50 -8.13 3.89
CA ALA A 89 -11.32 -9.23 3.39
C ALA A 89 -10.64 -10.57 3.70
N PRO A 90 -11.24 -11.46 4.52
CA PRO A 90 -10.80 -12.84 4.57
C PRO A 90 -11.08 -13.44 3.19
N SER A 91 -10.03 -13.58 2.38
CA SER A 91 -9.90 -14.48 1.24
C SER A 91 -11.20 -14.80 0.50
N LEU A 92 -11.44 -14.14 -0.64
CA LEU A 92 -11.99 -14.76 -1.85
C LEU A 92 -11.87 -13.76 -3.02
N ASN A 93 -11.46 -14.31 -4.17
CA ASN A 93 -11.46 -13.71 -5.51
C ASN A 93 -10.27 -12.85 -5.93
N SER A 94 -9.24 -13.57 -6.38
CA SER A 94 -8.73 -13.40 -7.74
C SER A 94 -9.86 -13.02 -8.71
N THR A 95 -9.81 -11.83 -9.30
CA THR A 95 -9.64 -11.58 -10.75
C THR A 95 -10.03 -10.14 -11.11
N ASN A 96 -9.13 -9.49 -11.86
CA ASN A 96 -9.33 -8.39 -12.78
C ASN A 96 -10.61 -7.55 -12.66
N THR A 97 -10.47 -6.34 -12.10
CA THR A 97 -11.31 -5.22 -12.51
C THR A 97 -10.44 -4.29 -13.34
N SER A 98 -10.36 -4.60 -14.64
CA SER A 98 -9.85 -3.67 -15.63
C SER A 98 -10.73 -2.41 -15.61
N GLN A 99 -10.08 -1.28 -15.40
CA GLN A 99 -10.62 0.06 -15.65
C GLN A 99 -11.25 0.16 -17.04
N ALA A 100 -12.39 0.84 -17.15
CA ALA A 100 -12.57 2.04 -17.98
C ALA A 100 -14.02 2.57 -17.86
N PRO A 101 -14.24 3.89 -18.08
CA PRO A 101 -15.30 4.67 -17.45
C PRO A 101 -16.51 4.97 -18.35
N SER A 102 -17.59 5.37 -17.68
CA SER A 102 -18.74 6.21 -18.05
C SER A 102 -18.83 6.79 -19.47
N LEU A 103 -20.05 6.77 -20.05
CA LEU A 103 -20.70 7.75 -20.96
C LEU A 103 -21.87 7.02 -21.64
N GLY A 104 -23.17 7.35 -21.61
CA GLY A 104 -24.05 8.36 -21.03
C GLY A 104 -25.48 7.97 -21.50
N PRO A 105 -26.58 8.47 -20.90
CA PRO A 105 -27.94 8.13 -21.34
C PRO A 105 -28.39 9.09 -22.44
N SER A 106 -28.53 8.60 -23.67
CA SER A 106 -29.22 9.23 -24.80
C SER A 106 -29.08 8.23 -25.95
N GLU A 107 -30.10 7.82 -26.68
CA GLU A 107 -30.99 8.69 -27.43
C GLU A 107 -32.40 8.08 -27.56
N ARG A 108 -33.36 9.00 -27.63
CA ARG A 108 -34.70 8.80 -28.20
C ARG A 108 -34.59 8.22 -29.60
N ASP A 109 -35.44 7.25 -29.96
CA ASP A 109 -36.37 7.45 -31.08
C ASP A 109 -37.52 6.43 -31.03
N ALA A 110 -38.74 6.94 -31.16
CA ALA A 110 -39.96 6.18 -31.48
C ALA A 110 -40.09 6.09 -33.03
N PRO A 111 -41.20 5.66 -33.65
CA PRO A 111 -42.28 4.77 -33.23
C PRO A 111 -42.48 3.57 -34.19
N ALA A 112 -43.29 2.61 -33.74
CA ALA A 112 -43.84 1.54 -34.57
C ALA A 112 -44.85 2.06 -35.60
N ARG A 113 -44.85 1.49 -36.82
CA ARG A 113 -45.97 1.52 -37.77
C ARG A 113 -45.73 0.60 -38.97
N PRO A 114 -46.78 0.21 -39.73
CA PRO A 114 -48.12 -0.24 -39.36
C PRO A 114 -48.28 -1.77 -39.36
#